data_AF-A0A7V2RTL5-F1
#
_entry.id   AF-A0A7V2RTL5-F1
#
_cell.length_a   1.000
_cell.length_b   1.000
_cell.length_c   1.000
_cell.angle_alpha   90.00
_cell.angle_beta   90.00
_cell.angle_gamma   90.00
#
_symmetry.space_group_name_H-M   'P 1'
#
loop_
_entity.id
_entity.type
_entity.pdbx_description
1 polymer ?
#
loop_
_entity_poly.entity_id
_entity_poly.type
_entity_poly.pdbx_seq_one_letter_code
_entity_poly.pdbx_strand_id
1 'polypeptide(L)' 'MDGNPTWHGTTILSVRKGNQVVVAGDGQVTLDKTVVKGNARKVRRLGD' A
#
# COMPACT_ATOMS: atom_id res chain seq x y z
N MET A 1 21.14 10.70 -17.85
CA MET A 1 19.70 10.42 -18.00
C MET A 1 19.46 9.28 -17.04
N ASP A 2 19.23 9.63 -15.79
CA ASP A 2 19.43 8.70 -14.68
C ASP A 2 18.17 7.87 -14.52
N GLY A 3 18.24 6.65 -15.07
CA GLY A 3 17.16 5.67 -15.08
C GLY A 3 16.95 4.99 -13.72
N ASN A 4 16.67 5.78 -12.68
CA ASN A 4 16.20 5.22 -11.41
C ASN A 4 14.66 5.29 -11.40
N PRO A 5 13.93 4.15 -11.38
CA PRO A 5 12.48 4.18 -11.37
C PRO A 5 11.97 4.90 -10.12
N THR A 6 11.17 5.95 -10.33
CA THR A 6 10.46 6.65 -9.26
C THR A 6 9.36 5.73 -8.74
N TRP A 7 9.64 5.00 -7.65
CA TRP A 7 8.65 4.16 -7.01
C TRP A 7 7.57 5.02 -6.35
N HIS A 8 6.37 5.04 -6.93
CA HIS A 8 5.19 5.60 -6.28
C HIS A 8 4.74 4.63 -5.18
N GLY A 9 4.95 5.02 -3.92
CA GLY A 9 4.56 4.23 -2.75
C GLY A 9 3.03 4.11 -2.60
N THR A 10 2.60 3.07 -1.90
CA THR A 10 1.20 2.90 -1.44
C THR A 10 1.05 3.60 -0.09
N THR A 11 -0.10 4.20 0.17
CA THR A 11 -0.45 4.75 1.49
C THR A 11 -0.93 3.65 2.41
N ILE A 12 -0.30 3.46 3.56
CA ILE A 12 -0.76 2.57 4.64
C ILE A 12 -1.12 3.41 5.86
N LEU A 13 -2.30 3.17 6.44
CA LEU A 13 -2.76 3.77 7.69
C LEU A 13 -2.92 2.71 8.77
N SER A 14 -2.54 3.06 9.99
CA SER A 14 -2.81 2.26 11.20
C SER A 14 -3.53 3.12 12.23
N VAL A 15 -4.61 2.60 12.80
CA VAL A 15 -5.38 3.25 13.87
C VAL A 15 -5.43 2.32 15.08
N ARG A 16 -5.19 2.87 16.28
CA ARG A 16 -5.29 2.14 17.56
C ARG A 16 -6.40 2.74 18.42
N LYS A 17 -7.23 1.86 19.00
CA LYS A 17 -8.24 2.21 20.01
C LYS A 17 -8.18 1.20 21.15
N GLY A 18 -7.65 1.62 22.30
CA GLY A 18 -7.36 0.73 23.42
C GLY A 18 -6.44 -0.42 22.98
N ASN A 19 -6.88 -1.65 23.22
CA ASN A 19 -6.14 -2.87 22.85
C ASN A 19 -6.41 -3.37 21.43
N GLN A 20 -7.13 -2.60 20.60
CA GLN A 20 -7.45 -2.96 19.23
C GLN A 20 -6.65 -2.13 18.23
N VAL A 21 -6.17 -2.77 17.16
CA VAL A 21 -5.42 -2.14 16.07
C VAL A 21 -6.06 -2.52 14.74
N VAL A 22 -6.20 -1.54 13.85
CA VAL A 22 -6.65 -1.72 12.47
C VAL A 22 -5.56 -1.20 11.53
N VAL A 23 -5.22 -1.99 10.51
CA VAL A 23 -4.29 -1.62 9.44
C VAL A 23 -5.03 -1.65 8.12
N ALA A 24 -4.95 -0.56 7.35
CA ALA A 24 -5.55 -0.43 6.03
C ALA A 24 -4.52 0.15 5.06
N GLY A 25 -4.63 -0.21 3.78
CA GLY A 25 -3.82 0.36 2.72
C GLY A 25 -4.70 0.87 1.59
N ASP A 26 -4.23 1.87 0.85
CA ASP A 26 -4.83 2.19 -0.44
C ASP A 26 -4.59 1.01 -1.43
N GLY A 27 -5.61 0.70 -2.22
CA GLY A 27 -5.56 -0.43 -3.16
C GLY A 27 -4.77 -0.14 -4.44
N GLN A 28 -4.08 1.00 -4.50
CA GLN A 28 -3.50 1.55 -5.72
C GLN A 28 -2.17 0.88 -6.04
N VAL A 29 -2.01 0.48 -7.31
CA VAL A 29 -0.72 0.11 -7.89
C VAL A 29 -0.50 0.96 -9.12
N THR A 30 0.58 1.73 -9.12
CA THR A 30 0.99 2.59 -10.22
C THR A 30 2.21 1.99 -10.92
N LEU A 31 2.18 1.94 -12.25
CA LEU A 31 3.38 1.74 -13.08
C LEU A 31 3.60 3.06 -13.82
N ASP A 32 4.74 3.69 -13.58
CA ASP A 32 5.07 5.04 -14.05
C ASP A 32 3.95 6.06 -13.73
N LYS A 33 3.13 6.43 -14.70
CA LYS A 33 2.05 7.43 -14.54
C LYS A 33 0.64 6.84 -14.61
N THR A 34 0.52 5.51 -14.72
CA THR A 34 -0.77 4.85 -14.94
C THR A 34 -1.10 3.94 -13.77
N VAL A 35 -2.33 4.06 -13.24
CA VAL A 35 -2.86 3.12 -12.26
C VAL A 35 -3.16 1.80 -12.97
N VAL A 36 -2.36 0.78 -12.69
CA VAL A 36 -2.42 -0.53 -13.36
C VAL A 36 -3.46 -1.46 -12.71
N LYS A 37 -3.75 -1.27 -11.41
CA LYS A 37 -4.73 -2.10 -10.69
C LYS A 37 -5.22 -1.40 -9.43
N GLY A 38 -6.54 -1.28 -9.25
CA GLY A 38 -7.16 -0.71 -8.04
C GLY A 38 -7.40 -1.70 -6.89
N ASN A 39 -7.14 -3.00 -7.10
CA ASN A 39 -7.50 -4.07 -6.17
C ASN A 39 -6.28 -4.77 -5.54
N ALA A 40 -5.17 -4.07 -5.32
CA ALA A 40 -4.02 -4.72 -4.71
C ALA A 40 -4.22 -4.90 -3.20
N ARG A 41 -4.09 -6.14 -2.71
CA ARG A 41 -4.06 -6.44 -1.28
C ARG A 41 -2.64 -6.21 -0.76
N LYS A 42 -2.40 -5.04 -0.17
CA LYS A 42 -1.09 -4.65 0.39
C LYS A 42 -0.96 -4.90 1.90
N VAL A 43 -2.07 -5.20 2.56
CA VAL A 43 -2.10 -5.67 3.95
C VAL A 43 -2.33 -7.18 3.93
N ARG A 44 -1.42 -7.92 4.57
CA ARG A 44 -1.51 -9.37 4.76
C ARG A 44 -1.19 -9.71 6.21
N ARG A 45 -1.94 -10.64 6.81
CA ARG A 45 -1.60 -11.20 8.12
C ARG A 45 -0.36 -12.08 7.99
N LEU A 46 0.53 -11.99 8.97
CA LEU A 46 1.71 -12.86 9.08
C LEU A 46 1.41 -13.89 10.18
N GLY A 47 1.36 -15.18 9.83
CA GLY A 47 0.96 -16.26 10.75
C GLY A 47 -0.57 -16.45 10.85
N ASP A 48 -0.96 -17.38 11.72
CA ASP A 48 -2.35 -17.65 12.11
C ASP A 48 -2.79 -16.77 13.30
#